data_AF-A0A3L8E0U5-F1
#
_entry.id   AF-A0A3L8E0U5-F1
#
_cell.length_a   1.000
_cell.length_b   1.000
_cell.length_c   1.000
_cell.angle_alpha   90.00
_cell.angle_beta   90.00
_cell.angle_gamma   90.00
#
_symmetry.space_group_name_H-M   'P 1'
#
loop_
_entity.id
_entity.type
_entity.pdbx_description
1 polymer ?
#
loop_
_entity_poly.entity_id
_entity_poly.type
_entity_poly.pdbx_seq_one_letter_code
_entity_poly.pdbx_strand_id
1 'polypeptide(L)'
;MIFQKYNVNVKPLKDLQYSFMLGNCCLEHRINVLKDIGVSNLDVSLITRVPHLLRKQLSTFKEITKIPAEQSITRNIFSRLGNEIPNKLSELESKDKLTAKQYYQACLLHCKTEVFELPYLDDRILLRSYKLWKSVSMIAETLKILRTDLGYDEKMIKKHAFVITASADNIRLLLNSFDDICGVPIVTFLKNYPYLLFQDANNIKQLSRVEEVLADLKQQYSNSTEHSFTNNQYLALCLYMLGKGQSFHGRWHLERQNIMRSNNLWIL
;
A
#
# COMPACT_ATOMS: atom_id res chain seq x y z
N MET A 1 -9.52 -5.92 7.71
CA MET A 1 -10.01 -5.24 6.48
C MET A 1 -9.76 -3.73 6.59
N ILE A 2 -9.37 -3.03 5.51
CA ILE A 2 -8.89 -1.63 5.57
C ILE A 2 -9.89 -0.66 6.23
N PHE A 3 -11.19 -0.83 5.99
CA PHE A 3 -12.23 0.03 6.59
C PHE A 3 -12.30 -0.10 8.12
N GLN A 4 -12.09 -1.31 8.66
CA GLN A 4 -12.05 -1.53 10.10
C GLN A 4 -10.85 -0.83 10.73
N LYS A 5 -9.66 -0.93 10.11
CA LYS A 5 -8.42 -0.28 10.58
C LYS A 5 -8.61 1.23 10.77
N TYR A 6 -9.36 1.88 9.87
CA TYR A 6 -9.54 3.32 9.90
C TYR A 6 -10.86 3.80 10.52
N ASN A 7 -11.66 2.89 11.10
CA ASN A 7 -12.99 3.15 11.64
C ASN A 7 -13.95 3.84 10.64
N VAL A 8 -13.99 3.31 9.41
CA VAL A 8 -14.85 3.82 8.34
C VAL A 8 -16.22 3.16 8.40
N ASN A 9 -17.28 3.96 8.40
CA ASN A 9 -18.65 3.47 8.24
C ASN A 9 -18.88 2.93 6.82
N VAL A 10 -19.22 1.65 6.72
CA VAL A 10 -19.41 0.97 5.43
C VAL A 10 -20.81 1.10 4.84
N LYS A 11 -21.73 1.82 5.51
CA LYS A 11 -23.08 2.08 5.00
C LYS A 11 -23.10 3.39 4.20
N PRO A 12 -23.79 3.44 3.03
CA PRO A 12 -24.55 2.36 2.41
C PRO A 12 -23.67 1.39 1.61
N LEU A 13 -24.03 0.09 1.59
CA LEU A 13 -23.25 -0.98 0.93
C LEU A 13 -23.06 -0.77 -0.59
N LYS A 14 -23.96 -0.02 -1.25
CA LYS A 14 -23.86 0.28 -2.68
C LYS A 14 -22.55 0.99 -3.06
N ASP A 15 -22.00 1.79 -2.15
CA ASP A 15 -20.75 2.52 -2.38
C ASP A 15 -19.50 1.64 -2.10
N LEU A 16 -19.70 0.47 -1.49
CA LEU A 16 -18.62 -0.46 -1.15
C LEU A 16 -18.00 -1.10 -2.40
N GLN A 17 -18.81 -1.40 -3.43
CA GLN A 17 -18.32 -1.98 -4.69
C GLN A 17 -17.25 -1.12 -5.35
N TYR A 18 -17.47 0.20 -5.42
CA TYR A 18 -16.48 1.14 -5.96
C TYR A 18 -15.20 1.16 -5.16
N SER A 19 -15.29 0.93 -3.85
CA SER A 19 -14.12 0.91 -3.00
C SER A 19 -13.28 -0.35 -3.21
N PHE A 20 -13.88 -1.50 -3.49
CA PHE A 20 -13.13 -2.72 -3.84
C PHE A 20 -12.39 -2.60 -5.17
N MET A 21 -12.88 -1.78 -6.11
CA MET A 21 -12.16 -1.47 -7.35
C MET A 21 -10.94 -0.57 -7.14
N LEU A 22 -10.81 0.05 -5.97
CA LEU A 22 -9.63 0.81 -5.58
C LEU A 22 -8.65 -0.13 -4.87
N GLY A 23 -7.41 -0.21 -5.34
CA GLY A 23 -6.37 -0.95 -4.63
C GLY A 23 -6.13 -0.38 -3.22
N ASN A 24 -5.65 -1.22 -2.29
CA ASN A 24 -5.45 -0.86 -0.87
C ASN A 24 -4.69 0.47 -0.69
N CYS A 25 -3.55 0.64 -1.39
CA CYS A 25 -2.76 1.87 -1.36
C CYS A 25 -3.61 3.12 -1.72
N CYS A 26 -4.50 3.02 -2.73
CA CYS A 26 -5.39 4.12 -3.10
C CYS A 26 -6.45 4.42 -2.03
N LEU A 27 -7.00 3.39 -1.39
CA LEU A 27 -7.98 3.54 -0.31
C LEU A 27 -7.36 4.19 0.92
N GLU A 28 -6.21 3.71 1.39
CA GLU A 28 -5.53 4.29 2.57
C GLU A 28 -5.23 5.76 2.37
N HIS A 29 -4.72 6.11 1.18
CA HIS A 29 -4.39 7.47 0.86
C HIS A 29 -5.63 8.38 0.80
N ARG A 30 -6.75 7.94 0.22
CA ARG A 30 -8.00 8.72 0.22
C ARG A 30 -8.56 8.91 1.63
N ILE A 31 -8.54 7.86 2.44
CA ILE A 31 -8.96 7.91 3.85
C ILE A 31 -8.11 8.94 4.59
N ASN A 32 -6.78 8.85 4.49
CA ASN A 32 -5.90 9.74 5.22
C ASN A 32 -5.91 11.17 4.66
N VAL A 33 -6.17 11.41 3.37
CA VAL A 33 -6.42 12.78 2.85
C VAL A 33 -7.62 13.41 3.54
N LEU A 34 -8.73 12.68 3.70
CA LEU A 34 -9.91 13.19 4.40
C LEU A 34 -9.57 13.48 5.88
N LYS A 35 -8.81 12.60 6.54
CA LYS A 35 -8.35 12.84 7.92
C LYS A 35 -7.38 14.01 8.04
N ASP A 36 -6.45 14.17 7.10
CA ASP A 36 -5.48 15.28 7.04
C ASP A 36 -6.23 16.63 6.98
N ILE A 37 -7.33 16.67 6.22
CA ILE A 37 -8.17 17.87 6.06
C ILE A 37 -9.11 18.10 7.26
N GLY A 38 -9.26 17.11 8.16
CA GLY A 38 -10.04 17.22 9.40
C GLY A 38 -11.43 16.59 9.37
N VAL A 39 -11.73 15.73 8.39
CA VAL A 39 -12.97 14.95 8.40
C VAL A 39 -12.92 13.90 9.51
N SER A 40 -13.77 14.06 10.52
CA SER A 40 -13.83 13.19 11.70
C SER A 40 -14.64 11.92 11.47
N ASN A 41 -15.79 12.04 10.82
CA ASN A 41 -16.70 10.94 10.55
C ASN A 41 -16.54 10.45 9.11
N LEU A 42 -15.82 9.33 8.95
CA LEU A 42 -15.59 8.75 7.64
C LEU A 42 -16.64 7.70 7.30
N ASP A 43 -17.18 7.79 6.10
CA ASP A 43 -17.97 6.75 5.48
C ASP A 43 -17.45 6.42 4.08
N VAL A 44 -17.87 5.28 3.56
CA VAL A 44 -17.49 4.79 2.24
C VAL A 44 -17.96 5.72 1.10
N SER A 45 -19.08 6.43 1.28
CA SER A 45 -19.58 7.38 0.29
C SER A 45 -18.61 8.56 0.15
N LEU A 46 -18.09 9.10 1.25
CA LEU A 46 -17.09 10.17 1.24
C LEU A 46 -15.80 9.71 0.56
N ILE A 47 -15.29 8.51 0.89
CA ILE A 47 -14.04 7.97 0.35
C ILE A 47 -14.11 7.75 -1.16
N THR A 48 -15.21 7.18 -1.66
CA THR A 48 -15.40 6.95 -3.10
C THR A 48 -15.52 8.27 -3.86
N ARG A 49 -16.16 9.27 -3.25
CA ARG A 49 -16.42 10.59 -3.86
C ARG A 49 -15.30 11.60 -3.71
N VAL A 50 -14.17 11.28 -3.04
CA VAL A 50 -13.02 12.20 -2.87
C VAL A 50 -12.65 12.97 -4.16
N PRO A 51 -12.51 12.34 -5.34
CA PRO A 51 -12.16 13.07 -6.57
C PRO A 51 -13.17 14.15 -6.96
N HIS A 52 -14.44 13.98 -6.61
CA HIS A 52 -15.52 14.93 -6.88
C HIS A 52 -15.63 15.97 -5.76
N LEU A 53 -15.52 15.54 -4.49
CA LEU A 53 -15.59 16.42 -3.33
C LEU A 53 -14.48 17.47 -3.36
N LEU A 54 -13.24 17.07 -3.65
CA LEU A 54 -12.12 17.99 -3.69
C LEU A 54 -12.22 19.05 -4.80
N ARG A 55 -13.07 18.86 -5.82
CA ARG A 55 -13.32 19.87 -6.86
C ARG A 55 -14.32 20.94 -6.44
N LYS A 56 -14.98 20.79 -5.29
CA LYS A 56 -15.89 21.80 -4.74
C LYS A 56 -15.10 22.94 -4.11
N GLN A 57 -15.74 24.12 -4.05
CA GLN A 57 -15.25 25.24 -3.25
C GLN A 57 -15.09 24.82 -1.80
N LEU A 58 -14.16 25.46 -1.09
CA LEU A 58 -13.79 25.08 0.27
C LEU A 58 -14.99 25.10 1.23
N SER A 59 -15.81 26.14 1.17
CA SER A 59 -17.05 26.28 1.93
C SER A 59 -18.02 25.12 1.67
N THR A 60 -18.34 24.82 0.41
CA THR A 60 -19.20 23.69 0.04
C THR A 60 -18.61 22.34 0.45
N PHE A 61 -17.28 22.17 0.35
CA PHE A 61 -16.62 20.95 0.79
C PHE A 61 -16.79 20.75 2.31
N LYS A 62 -16.56 21.81 3.10
CA LYS A 62 -16.72 21.78 4.56
C LYS A 62 -18.15 21.43 4.96
N GLU A 63 -19.14 22.04 4.31
CA GLU A 63 -20.56 21.76 4.54
C GLU A 63 -20.89 20.28 4.30
N ILE A 64 -20.51 19.73 3.13
CA ILE A 64 -20.77 18.33 2.77
C ILE A 64 -20.08 17.37 3.74
N THR A 65 -18.86 17.69 4.16
CA THR A 65 -18.04 16.85 5.05
C THR A 65 -18.28 17.11 6.53
N LYS A 66 -19.18 18.04 6.87
CA LYS A 66 -19.49 18.46 8.25
C LYS A 66 -18.26 18.98 9.02
N ILE A 67 -17.32 19.58 8.32
CA ILE A 67 -16.23 20.34 8.94
C ILE A 67 -16.80 21.73 9.30
N PRO A 68 -16.68 22.20 10.55
CA PRO A 68 -17.08 23.55 10.94
C PRO A 68 -16.47 24.63 10.04
N ALA A 69 -17.24 25.68 9.75
CA ALA A 69 -16.84 26.72 8.79
C ALA A 69 -15.55 27.43 9.21
N GLU A 70 -15.42 27.70 10.51
CA GLU A 70 -14.29 28.34 11.18
C GLU A 70 -13.05 27.45 11.29
N GLN A 71 -13.18 26.13 11.12
CA GLN A 71 -12.05 25.21 11.25
C GLN A 71 -11.09 25.37 10.07
N SER A 72 -9.82 25.64 10.36
CA SER A 72 -8.78 25.74 9.33
C SER A 72 -8.30 24.36 8.88
N ILE A 73 -8.41 24.10 7.58
CA ILE A 73 -7.91 22.89 6.93
C ILE A 73 -6.38 22.89 6.94
N THR A 74 -5.72 24.03 6.73
CA THR A 74 -4.25 24.11 6.88
C THR A 74 -3.85 23.74 8.29
N ARG A 75 -4.52 24.30 9.31
CA ARG A 75 -4.25 23.94 10.70
C ARG A 75 -4.39 22.44 10.96
N ASN A 76 -5.42 21.81 10.41
CA ASN A 76 -5.61 20.36 10.54
C ASN A 76 -4.44 19.57 9.94
N ILE A 77 -3.99 19.93 8.74
CA ILE A 77 -2.89 19.24 8.05
C ILE A 77 -1.59 19.37 8.87
N PHE A 78 -1.21 20.58 9.26
CA PHE A 78 0.07 20.84 9.93
C PHE A 78 0.09 20.36 11.39
N SER A 79 -1.04 20.47 12.11
CA SER A 79 -1.14 19.91 13.47
C SER A 79 -0.96 18.39 13.47
N ARG A 80 -1.44 17.70 12.45
CA ARG A 80 -1.25 16.25 12.28
C ARG A 80 0.20 15.86 12.01
N LEU A 81 1.01 16.77 11.48
CA LEU A 81 2.45 16.59 11.30
C LEU A 81 3.26 17.00 12.53
N GLY A 82 2.64 17.60 13.54
CA GLY A 82 3.34 18.22 14.68
C GLY A 82 4.06 19.52 14.32
N ASN A 83 3.66 20.17 13.23
CA ASN A 83 4.31 21.37 12.70
C ASN A 83 3.47 22.64 12.89
N GLU A 84 4.14 23.79 12.94
CA GLU A 84 3.50 25.10 12.93
C GLU A 84 2.91 25.43 11.55
N ILE A 85 1.92 26.33 11.55
CA ILE A 85 1.29 26.78 10.31
C ILE A 85 2.19 27.79 9.60
N PRO A 86 2.51 27.60 8.31
CA PRO A 86 3.30 28.57 7.57
C PRO A 86 2.52 29.86 7.32
N ASN A 87 3.13 31.02 7.59
CA ASN A 87 2.54 32.35 7.36
C ASN A 87 2.04 32.56 5.92
N LYS A 88 2.69 31.94 4.91
CA LYS A 88 2.25 32.03 3.52
C LYS A 88 0.94 31.28 3.24
N LEU A 89 0.61 30.27 4.05
CA LEU A 89 -0.58 29.44 3.88
C LEU A 89 -1.77 29.91 4.73
N SER A 90 -1.52 30.64 5.83
CA SER A 90 -2.59 31.20 6.67
C SER A 90 -3.52 32.14 5.91
N GLU A 91 -3.02 32.82 4.87
CA GLU A 91 -3.79 33.73 4.02
C GLU A 91 -4.52 33.05 2.84
N LEU A 92 -4.32 31.75 2.59
CA LEU A 92 -5.01 31.07 1.49
C LEU A 92 -6.49 30.87 1.77
N GLU A 93 -6.85 30.70 3.05
CA GLU A 93 -8.19 30.31 3.48
C GLU A 93 -9.18 31.50 3.48
N SER A 94 -8.66 32.72 3.59
CA SER A 94 -9.46 33.96 3.47
C SER A 94 -9.93 34.24 2.03
N LYS A 95 -9.40 33.48 1.06
CA LYS A 95 -9.76 33.57 -0.37
C LYS A 95 -10.69 32.40 -0.72
N ASP A 96 -11.98 32.50 -0.38
CA ASP A 96 -13.03 31.48 -0.64
C ASP A 96 -13.29 31.16 -2.14
N LYS A 97 -12.39 31.58 -3.03
CA LYS A 97 -12.40 31.27 -4.46
C LYS A 97 -11.75 29.92 -4.77
N LEU A 98 -10.99 29.34 -3.83
CA LEU A 98 -10.24 28.11 -4.07
C LEU A 98 -11.09 26.86 -3.83
N THR A 99 -10.84 25.84 -4.65
CA THR A 99 -11.35 24.49 -4.40
C THR A 99 -10.55 23.79 -3.30
N ALA A 100 -11.16 22.83 -2.61
CA ALA A 100 -10.48 22.01 -1.61
C ALA A 100 -9.24 21.30 -2.18
N LYS A 101 -9.28 20.90 -3.47
CA LYS A 101 -8.15 20.37 -4.23
C LYS A 101 -7.00 21.38 -4.27
N GLN A 102 -7.24 22.60 -4.73
CA GLN A 102 -6.19 23.61 -4.87
C GLN A 102 -5.56 23.93 -3.52
N TYR A 103 -6.40 24.04 -2.49
CA TYR A 103 -5.95 24.29 -1.12
C TYR A 103 -5.04 23.17 -0.60
N TYR A 104 -5.49 21.93 -0.74
CA TYR A 104 -4.72 20.76 -0.33
C TYR A 104 -3.42 20.61 -1.12
N GLN A 105 -3.45 20.88 -2.43
CA GLN A 105 -2.25 20.85 -3.29
C GLN A 105 -1.23 21.90 -2.86
N ALA A 106 -1.66 23.12 -2.51
CA ALA A 106 -0.75 24.14 -1.99
C ALA A 106 -0.07 23.69 -0.68
N CYS A 107 -0.83 23.09 0.24
CA CYS A 107 -0.28 22.52 1.47
C CYS A 107 0.70 21.38 1.19
N LEU A 108 0.35 20.46 0.27
CA LEU A 108 1.19 19.32 -0.10
C LEU A 108 2.51 19.76 -0.74
N LEU A 109 2.50 20.79 -1.59
CA LEU A 109 3.72 21.36 -2.18
C LEU A 109 4.59 22.07 -1.14
N HIS A 110 3.98 22.78 -0.21
CA HIS A 110 4.73 23.36 0.91
C HIS A 110 5.38 22.26 1.75
N CYS A 111 4.62 21.21 2.11
CA CYS A 111 5.16 20.07 2.84
C CYS A 111 6.28 19.38 2.08
N LYS A 112 6.18 19.23 0.74
CA LYS A 112 7.26 18.68 -0.10
C LYS A 112 8.59 19.39 0.15
N THR A 113 8.58 20.72 0.15
CA THR A 113 9.80 21.51 0.26
C THR A 113 10.28 21.60 1.70
N GLU A 114 9.42 22.01 2.62
CA GLU A 114 9.82 22.46 3.97
C GLU A 114 9.75 21.34 5.01
N VAL A 115 8.89 20.33 4.81
CA VAL A 115 8.64 19.27 5.81
C VAL A 115 9.29 17.96 5.39
N PHE A 116 9.15 17.61 4.12
CA PHE A 116 9.69 16.38 3.58
C PHE A 116 11.14 16.55 3.14
N GLU A 117 11.61 17.78 2.95
CA GLU A 117 12.95 18.11 2.47
C GLU A 117 13.21 17.52 1.07
N LEU A 118 12.22 17.64 0.18
CA LEU A 118 12.25 17.11 -1.19
C LEU A 118 12.06 18.22 -2.25
N PRO A 119 12.76 19.37 -2.18
CA PRO A 119 12.58 20.47 -3.13
C PRO A 119 12.84 20.04 -4.58
N TYR A 120 13.73 19.06 -4.77
CA TYR A 120 14.15 18.55 -6.07
C TYR A 120 13.15 17.62 -6.76
N LEU A 121 12.11 17.16 -6.06
CA LEU A 121 11.11 16.28 -6.67
C LEU A 121 10.18 17.08 -7.56
N ASP A 122 9.93 16.57 -8.78
CA ASP A 122 8.95 17.12 -9.70
C ASP A 122 7.56 17.11 -9.04
N ASP A 123 6.90 18.28 -9.02
CA ASP A 123 5.56 18.46 -8.46
C ASP A 123 4.54 17.47 -9.04
N ARG A 124 4.71 17.05 -10.30
CA ARG A 124 3.84 16.07 -10.95
C ARG A 124 3.84 14.73 -10.23
N ILE A 125 4.92 14.35 -9.56
CA ILE A 125 4.99 13.13 -8.74
C ILE A 125 3.93 13.20 -7.64
N LEU A 126 3.78 14.36 -6.99
CA LEU A 126 2.78 14.56 -5.94
C LEU A 126 1.39 14.86 -6.49
N LEU A 127 1.29 15.80 -7.44
CA LEU A 127 0.03 16.39 -7.87
C LEU A 127 -0.75 15.56 -8.89
N ARG A 128 -0.13 14.60 -9.60
CA ARG A 128 -0.84 13.74 -10.56
C ARG A 128 -1.80 12.81 -9.80
N SER A 129 -3.09 13.12 -9.89
CA SER A 129 -4.12 12.56 -9.00
C SER A 129 -5.23 11.76 -9.71
N TYR A 130 -4.99 11.23 -10.91
CA TYR A 130 -6.06 10.56 -11.68
C TYR A 130 -6.68 9.36 -10.93
N LYS A 131 -5.88 8.58 -10.21
CA LYS A 131 -6.36 7.50 -9.32
C LYS A 131 -6.00 7.71 -7.84
N LEU A 132 -4.82 8.28 -7.57
CA LEU A 132 -4.24 8.37 -6.24
C LEU A 132 -4.13 9.81 -5.74
N TRP A 133 -4.86 10.13 -4.67
CA TRP A 133 -4.73 11.38 -3.93
C TRP A 133 -3.79 11.17 -2.76
N LYS A 134 -2.65 11.85 -2.72
CA LYS A 134 -1.59 11.52 -1.76
C LYS A 134 -1.81 12.22 -0.44
N SER A 135 -1.87 11.44 0.63
CA SER A 135 -1.96 11.93 2.01
C SER A 135 -0.61 12.51 2.45
N VAL A 136 -0.65 13.70 3.04
CA VAL A 136 0.52 14.39 3.59
C VAL A 136 1.07 13.60 4.79
N SER A 137 0.19 13.18 5.70
CA SER A 137 0.64 12.42 6.89
C SER A 137 1.19 11.04 6.53
N MET A 138 0.60 10.35 5.54
CA MET A 138 1.16 9.08 5.07
C MET A 138 2.54 9.25 4.44
N ILE A 139 2.74 10.27 3.61
CA ILE A 139 4.06 10.53 3.00
C ILE A 139 5.10 10.79 4.10
N ALA A 140 4.76 11.60 5.12
CA ALA A 140 5.66 11.89 6.23
C ALA A 140 6.12 10.62 6.96
N GLU A 141 5.17 9.76 7.35
CA GLU A 141 5.47 8.50 8.04
C GLU A 141 6.25 7.53 7.16
N THR A 142 5.91 7.45 5.87
CA THR A 142 6.62 6.58 4.92
C THR A 142 8.06 7.06 4.70
N LEU A 143 8.29 8.37 4.57
CA LEU A 143 9.64 8.93 4.45
C LEU A 143 10.49 8.65 5.68
N LYS A 144 9.91 8.70 6.89
CA LYS A 144 10.60 8.35 8.12
C LYS A 144 11.17 6.93 8.03
N ILE A 145 10.32 5.93 7.75
CA ILE A 145 10.73 4.52 7.65
C ILE A 145 11.72 4.30 6.50
N LEU A 146 11.48 4.92 5.34
CA LEU A 146 12.40 4.82 4.20
C LEU A 146 13.81 5.26 4.59
N ARG A 147 13.93 6.39 5.30
CA ARG A 147 15.20 6.96 5.73
C ARG A 147 15.83 6.19 6.89
N THR A 148 15.06 5.86 7.92
CA THR A 148 15.59 5.24 9.15
C THR A 148 15.78 3.75 9.02
N ASP A 149 14.76 3.04 8.54
CA ASP A 149 14.70 1.58 8.63
C ASP A 149 15.24 0.92 7.35
N LEU A 150 15.03 1.56 6.20
CA LEU A 150 15.54 1.10 4.90
C LEU A 150 16.81 1.82 4.44
N GLY A 151 17.23 2.89 5.13
CA GLY A 151 18.45 3.65 4.79
C GLY A 151 18.42 4.23 3.38
N TYR A 152 17.28 4.78 2.95
CA TYR A 152 17.16 5.49 1.67
C TYR A 152 17.80 6.88 1.80
N ASP A 153 18.75 7.16 0.90
CA ASP A 153 19.28 8.51 0.70
C ASP A 153 18.41 9.31 -0.28
N GLU A 154 18.70 10.60 -0.43
CA GLU A 154 17.99 11.48 -1.35
C GLU A 154 18.04 10.99 -2.80
N LYS A 155 19.18 10.42 -3.22
CA LYS A 155 19.39 9.91 -4.57
C LYS A 155 18.46 8.75 -4.87
N MET A 156 18.27 7.86 -3.90
CA MET A 156 17.39 6.70 -4.00
C MET A 156 15.92 7.11 -3.98
N ILE A 157 15.54 8.05 -3.10
CA ILE A 157 14.20 8.65 -3.11
C ILE A 157 13.93 9.32 -4.45
N LYS A 158 14.89 10.07 -5.01
CA LYS A 158 14.74 10.71 -6.32
C LYS A 158 14.56 9.69 -7.44
N LYS A 159 15.37 8.63 -7.45
CA LYS A 159 15.32 7.55 -8.45
C LYS A 159 14.00 6.78 -8.39
N HIS A 160 13.48 6.56 -7.18
CA HIS A 160 12.30 5.74 -6.93
C HIS A 160 11.17 6.55 -6.26
N ALA A 161 10.91 7.77 -6.73
CA ALA A 161 10.03 8.72 -6.04
C ALA A 161 8.59 8.23 -5.79
N PHE A 162 8.13 7.21 -6.51
CA PHE A 162 6.83 6.57 -6.23
C PHE A 162 6.77 5.90 -4.86
N VAL A 163 7.89 5.49 -4.26
CA VAL A 163 7.91 4.77 -2.97
C VAL A 163 7.40 5.59 -1.80
N ILE A 164 7.39 6.92 -1.91
CA ILE A 164 6.86 7.82 -0.87
C ILE A 164 5.35 7.64 -0.65
N THR A 165 4.65 6.95 -1.58
CA THR A 165 3.23 6.60 -1.46
C THR A 165 2.99 5.17 -0.97
N ALA A 166 4.04 4.45 -0.60
CA ALA A 166 3.88 3.16 0.07
C ALA A 166 3.28 3.39 1.47
N SER A 167 2.67 2.35 2.03
CA SER A 167 2.10 2.39 3.38
C SER A 167 3.19 2.10 4.39
N ALA A 168 3.46 3.05 5.27
CA ALA A 168 4.37 2.89 6.41
C ALA A 168 4.13 1.58 7.19
N ASP A 169 2.88 1.28 7.49
CA ASP A 169 2.52 0.06 8.22
C ASP A 169 2.81 -1.20 7.41
N ASN A 170 2.58 -1.17 6.10
CA ASN A 170 2.90 -2.30 5.23
C ASN A 170 4.42 -2.54 5.18
N ILE A 171 5.22 -1.47 5.10
CA ILE A 171 6.68 -1.59 5.12
C ILE A 171 7.14 -2.20 6.45
N ARG A 172 6.63 -1.74 7.58
CA ARG A 172 6.93 -2.32 8.90
C ARG A 172 6.53 -3.80 8.97
N LEU A 173 5.36 -4.15 8.43
CA LEU A 173 4.93 -5.54 8.37
C LEU A 173 5.86 -6.40 7.52
N LEU A 174 6.35 -5.90 6.38
CA LEU A 174 7.34 -6.60 5.56
C LEU A 174 8.64 -6.82 6.34
N LEU A 175 9.19 -5.76 6.94
CA LEU A 175 10.42 -5.83 7.72
C LEU A 175 10.31 -6.78 8.93
N ASN A 176 9.15 -6.84 9.58
CA ASN A 176 8.91 -7.71 10.73
C ASN A 176 8.56 -9.16 10.34
N SER A 177 8.22 -9.41 9.07
CA SER A 177 7.78 -10.73 8.61
C SER A 177 8.93 -11.59 8.07
N PHE A 178 10.07 -10.97 7.74
CA PHE A 178 11.19 -11.64 7.09
C PHE A 178 12.51 -11.09 7.63
N ASP A 179 13.43 -11.98 8.00
CA ASP A 179 14.83 -11.60 8.23
C ASP A 179 15.56 -11.46 6.88
N ASP A 180 15.35 -12.43 6.00
CA ASP A 180 15.82 -12.46 4.62
C ASP A 180 14.75 -13.04 3.68
N ILE A 181 14.91 -12.80 2.38
CA ILE A 181 14.15 -13.45 1.32
C ILE A 181 15.16 -14.08 0.36
N CYS A 182 15.09 -15.41 0.21
CA CYS A 182 15.99 -16.19 -0.63
C CYS A 182 17.48 -15.93 -0.32
N GLY A 183 17.83 -15.82 0.97
CA GLY A 183 19.21 -15.58 1.44
C GLY A 183 19.68 -14.13 1.33
N VAL A 184 18.82 -13.20 0.88
CA VAL A 184 19.13 -11.77 0.81
C VAL A 184 18.45 -11.03 1.96
N PRO A 185 19.19 -10.30 2.82
CA PRO A 185 18.60 -9.55 3.94
C PRO A 185 17.44 -8.66 3.48
N ILE A 186 16.32 -8.66 4.22
CA ILE A 186 15.06 -8.03 3.80
C ILE A 186 15.24 -6.56 3.40
N VAL A 187 16.05 -5.80 4.15
CA VAL A 187 16.34 -4.39 3.85
C VAL A 187 17.00 -4.25 2.49
N THR A 188 18.05 -5.04 2.22
CA THR A 188 18.74 -5.06 0.93
C THR A 188 17.79 -5.48 -0.19
N PHE A 189 16.97 -6.49 0.05
CA PHE A 189 16.01 -6.99 -0.92
C PHE A 189 14.97 -5.93 -1.30
N LEU A 190 14.35 -5.26 -0.33
CA LEU A 190 13.37 -4.21 -0.58
C LEU A 190 13.98 -2.98 -1.27
N LYS A 191 15.25 -2.67 -0.99
CA LYS A 191 15.99 -1.61 -1.71
C LYS A 191 16.23 -1.94 -3.17
N ASN A 192 16.56 -3.20 -3.46
CA ASN A 192 16.80 -3.68 -4.83
C ASN A 192 15.49 -3.81 -5.62
N TYR A 193 14.37 -4.07 -4.94
CA TYR A 193 13.05 -4.23 -5.55
C TYR A 193 11.97 -3.30 -4.93
N PRO A 194 12.05 -1.97 -5.12
CA PRO A 194 11.19 -1.02 -4.39
C PRO A 194 9.68 -1.14 -4.66
N TYR A 195 9.26 -1.80 -5.74
CA TYR A 195 7.86 -2.09 -6.01
C TYR A 195 7.24 -3.07 -5.00
N LEU A 196 8.06 -3.85 -4.30
CA LEU A 196 7.59 -4.78 -3.27
C LEU A 196 7.06 -4.07 -2.02
N LEU A 197 7.41 -2.79 -1.81
CA LEU A 197 6.85 -1.97 -0.73
C LEU A 197 5.32 -1.80 -0.82
N PHE A 198 4.74 -2.10 -1.99
CA PHE A 198 3.29 -2.06 -2.26
C PHE A 198 2.61 -3.43 -2.15
N GLN A 199 3.37 -4.50 -1.95
CA GLN A 199 2.83 -5.86 -1.86
C GLN A 199 2.46 -6.18 -0.42
N ASP A 200 1.41 -6.99 -0.26
CA ASP A 200 1.01 -7.51 1.05
C ASP A 200 2.07 -8.52 1.53
N ALA A 201 2.50 -8.38 2.80
CA ALA A 201 3.48 -9.27 3.39
C ALA A 201 3.04 -10.74 3.35
N ASN A 202 1.74 -11.03 3.46
CA ASN A 202 1.21 -12.39 3.35
C ASN A 202 1.32 -12.92 1.92
N ASN A 203 1.14 -12.07 0.90
CA ASN A 203 1.32 -12.49 -0.49
C ASN A 203 2.78 -12.84 -0.76
N ILE A 204 3.72 -12.03 -0.27
CA ILE A 204 5.16 -12.34 -0.37
C ILE A 204 5.48 -13.64 0.38
N LYS A 205 4.90 -13.85 1.56
CA LYS A 205 5.09 -15.08 2.35
C LYS A 205 4.55 -16.32 1.65
N GLN A 206 3.45 -16.19 0.92
CA GLN A 206 2.91 -17.28 0.12
C GLN A 206 3.81 -17.58 -1.08
N LEU A 207 4.32 -16.54 -1.75
CA LEU A 207 5.24 -16.70 -2.89
C LEU A 207 6.57 -17.33 -2.47
N SER A 208 7.17 -16.89 -1.35
CA SER A 208 8.43 -17.47 -0.86
C SER A 208 8.27 -18.96 -0.54
N ARG A 209 7.13 -19.35 0.07
CA ARG A 209 6.78 -20.76 0.30
C ARG A 209 6.63 -21.55 -0.99
N VAL A 210 6.03 -20.96 -2.03
CA VAL A 210 5.94 -21.61 -3.35
C VAL A 210 7.33 -21.86 -3.91
N GLU A 211 8.24 -20.90 -3.81
CA GLU A 211 9.61 -21.04 -4.31
C GLU A 211 10.42 -22.08 -3.54
N GLU A 212 10.34 -22.09 -2.21
CA GLU A 212 10.99 -23.10 -1.35
C GLU A 212 10.51 -24.52 -1.71
N VAL A 213 9.19 -24.72 -1.71
CA VAL A 213 8.59 -26.01 -2.05
C VAL A 213 8.93 -26.43 -3.48
N LEU A 214 8.97 -25.48 -4.42
CA LEU A 214 9.34 -25.76 -5.80
C LEU A 214 10.82 -26.14 -5.93
N ALA A 215 11.71 -25.50 -5.18
CA ALA A 215 13.14 -25.81 -5.16
C ALA A 215 13.39 -27.21 -4.58
N ASP A 216 12.75 -27.53 -3.46
CA ASP A 216 12.82 -28.86 -2.83
C ASP A 216 12.30 -29.95 -3.77
N LEU A 217 11.15 -29.73 -4.41
CA LEU A 217 10.62 -30.65 -5.42
C LEU A 217 11.59 -30.85 -6.56
N LYS A 218 12.13 -29.77 -7.13
CA LYS A 218 13.09 -29.87 -8.22
C LYS A 218 14.29 -30.66 -7.76
N GLN A 219 14.88 -30.39 -6.60
CA GLN A 219 16.01 -31.15 -6.09
C GLN A 219 15.70 -32.63 -5.91
N GLN A 220 14.56 -32.98 -5.31
CA GLN A 220 14.16 -34.37 -5.07
C GLN A 220 13.97 -35.15 -6.37
N TYR A 221 13.35 -34.53 -7.38
CA TYR A 221 12.97 -35.22 -8.61
C TYR A 221 13.98 -35.03 -9.75
N SER A 222 14.94 -34.12 -9.64
CA SER A 222 16.02 -33.95 -10.64
C SER A 222 16.92 -35.19 -10.75
N ASN A 223 17.03 -35.97 -9.67
CA ASN A 223 17.85 -37.18 -9.62
C ASN A 223 17.06 -38.47 -9.91
N SER A 224 15.75 -38.35 -10.18
CA SER A 224 14.91 -39.50 -10.49
C SER A 224 15.04 -39.88 -11.96
N THR A 225 15.55 -41.08 -12.24
CA THR A 225 15.60 -41.64 -13.60
C THR A 225 14.24 -42.12 -14.10
N GLU A 226 13.24 -42.24 -13.21
CA GLU A 226 11.91 -42.75 -13.55
C GLU A 226 10.93 -41.67 -14.02
N HIS A 227 11.14 -40.40 -13.60
CA HIS A 227 10.15 -39.34 -13.83
C HIS A 227 10.81 -37.99 -14.10
N SER A 228 10.56 -37.40 -15.29
CA SER A 228 10.87 -36.00 -15.57
C SER A 228 9.59 -35.17 -15.54
N PHE A 229 9.52 -34.18 -14.65
CA PHE A 229 8.39 -33.24 -14.62
C PHE A 229 8.73 -31.98 -15.40
N THR A 230 7.73 -31.43 -16.10
CA THR A 230 7.77 -30.08 -16.65
C THR A 230 7.63 -29.02 -15.56
N ASN A 231 8.04 -27.78 -15.83
CA ASN A 231 7.87 -26.67 -14.87
C ASN A 231 6.41 -26.48 -14.42
N ASN A 232 5.44 -26.69 -15.31
CA ASN A 232 4.01 -26.56 -14.98
C ASN A 232 3.54 -27.69 -14.06
N GLN A 233 4.05 -28.92 -14.22
CA GLN A 233 3.77 -30.03 -13.33
C GLN A 233 4.39 -29.84 -11.94
N TYR A 234 5.61 -29.29 -11.88
CA TYR A 234 6.23 -28.90 -10.61
C TYR A 234 5.42 -27.82 -9.88
N LEU A 235 4.93 -26.81 -10.61
CA LEU A 235 4.08 -25.77 -10.03
C LEU A 235 2.74 -26.32 -9.54
N ALA A 236 2.08 -27.18 -10.32
CA ALA A 236 0.83 -27.83 -9.92
C ALA A 236 0.99 -28.70 -8.66
N LEU A 237 2.10 -29.45 -8.58
CA LEU A 237 2.44 -30.26 -7.40
C LEU A 237 2.74 -29.37 -6.19
N CYS A 238 3.51 -28.29 -6.36
CA CYS A 238 3.78 -27.31 -5.32
C CYS A 238 2.48 -26.71 -4.75
N LEU A 239 1.58 -26.26 -5.62
CA LEU A 239 0.27 -25.70 -5.23
C LEU A 239 -0.61 -26.74 -4.52
N TYR A 240 -0.61 -28.00 -4.97
CA TYR A 240 -1.32 -29.09 -4.30
C TYR A 240 -0.81 -29.30 -2.86
N MET A 241 0.50 -29.34 -2.66
CA MET A 241 1.12 -29.56 -1.34
C MET A 241 0.84 -28.40 -0.38
N LEU A 242 0.94 -27.17 -0.88
CA LEU A 242 0.60 -25.97 -0.11
C LEU A 242 -0.90 -25.93 0.27
N GLY A 243 -1.79 -26.36 -0.64
CA GLY A 243 -3.23 -26.42 -0.39
C GLY A 243 -3.66 -27.48 0.63
N LYS A 244 -2.84 -28.52 0.85
CA LYS A 244 -3.11 -29.59 1.82
C LYS A 244 -2.53 -29.34 3.22
N GLY A 245 -1.78 -28.26 3.41
CA GLY A 245 -1.22 -27.90 4.72
C GLY A 245 -0.21 -28.91 5.29
N GLN A 246 0.39 -29.74 4.45
CA GLN A 246 1.36 -30.74 4.92
C GLN A 246 2.75 -30.14 5.09
N SER A 247 3.34 -30.33 6.27
CA SER A 247 4.76 -30.07 6.53
C SER A 247 5.61 -31.20 5.92
N PHE A 248 6.73 -30.83 5.28
CA PHE A 248 7.63 -31.73 4.54
C PHE A 248 8.25 -32.90 5.34
N HIS A 249 8.17 -32.88 6.67
CA HIS A 249 8.78 -33.91 7.51
C HIS A 249 7.86 -35.14 7.67
N GLY A 250 8.03 -36.11 6.76
CA GLY A 250 7.88 -37.53 7.09
C GLY A 250 6.58 -38.25 6.73
N ARG A 251 5.60 -37.61 6.06
CA ARG A 251 4.29 -38.25 5.78
C ARG A 251 4.04 -38.63 4.31
N TRP A 252 5.07 -38.62 3.46
CA TRP A 252 4.93 -38.79 2.00
C TRP A 252 4.86 -40.25 1.51
N HIS A 253 5.30 -41.24 2.28
CA HIS A 253 5.34 -42.63 1.81
C HIS A 253 3.94 -43.27 1.64
N LEU A 254 2.92 -42.78 2.33
CA LEU A 254 1.55 -43.34 2.28
C LEU A 254 0.64 -42.69 1.23
N GLU A 255 0.80 -41.40 0.93
CA GLU A 255 -0.02 -40.72 -0.10
C GLU A 255 0.47 -40.95 -1.53
N ARG A 256 1.72 -41.44 -1.70
CA ARG A 256 2.33 -41.80 -2.98
C ARG A 256 1.48 -42.80 -3.78
N GLN A 257 0.76 -43.71 -3.11
CA GLN A 257 -0.09 -44.70 -3.78
C GLN A 257 -1.48 -44.17 -4.14
N ASN A 258 -1.99 -43.14 -3.44
CA ASN A 258 -3.32 -42.60 -3.68
C ASN A 258 -3.33 -41.60 -4.85
N ILE A 259 -2.29 -40.76 -4.97
CA ILE A 259 -2.17 -39.76 -6.05
C ILE A 259 -1.89 -40.44 -7.41
N MET A 260 -1.10 -41.53 -7.42
CA MET A 260 -0.88 -42.31 -8.65
C MET A 260 -2.12 -43.07 -9.11
N ARG A 261 -3.07 -43.39 -8.21
CA ARG A 261 -4.35 -44.02 -8.58
C ARG A 261 -5.41 -43.01 -9.06
N SER A 262 -5.32 -41.74 -8.68
CA SER A 262 -6.29 -40.71 -9.04
C SER A 262 -5.97 -39.95 -10.34
N ASN A 263 -4.73 -40.02 -10.84
CA ASN A 263 -4.30 -39.24 -12.02
C ASN A 263 -4.58 -39.90 -13.39
N ASN A 264 -5.64 -40.72 -13.47
CA ASN A 264 -6.36 -40.97 -14.74
C ASN A 264 -7.50 -39.96 -14.94
N LEU A 265 -7.32 -38.71 -14.50
CA LEU A 265 -8.29 -37.63 -14.72
C LEU A 265 -7.66 -36.52 -15.57
N TRP A 266 -7.86 -36.72 -16.87
CA TRP A 266 -8.04 -35.74 -17.94
C TRP A 266 -6.95 -34.69 -18.19
N ILE A 267 -6.19 -35.00 -19.25
CA ILE A 267 -5.68 -34.04 -20.22
C ILE A 267 -6.87 -33.22 -20.78
N LEU A 268 -6.90 -31.93 -20.47
CA LEU A 268 -7.15 -30.78 -21.37
C LEU A 268 -7.01 -29.47 -20.59
#